data_AF-A0A662XBM2-F1
#
_entry.id   AF-A0A662XBM2-F1
#
_cell.length_a   1.000
_cell.length_b   1.000
_cell.length_c   1.000
_cell.angle_alpha   90.00
_cell.angle_beta   90.00
_cell.angle_gamma   90.00
#
_symmetry.space_group_name_H-M   'P 1'
#
loop_
_entity.id
_entity.type
_entity.pdbx_description
1 polymer ?
#
loop_
_entity_poly.entity_id
_entity_poly.type
_entity_poly.pdbx_seq_one_letter_code
_entity_poly.pdbx_strand_id
1 'polypeptide(L)'
;MHMRLFRAATKAAAIARGARGLQRASCSHHRCFAATVMSNPAPFVLCADFDETITQRDTIALLFELAANANIRARVQQQQQQLVGQYTSELNAFLARSDIVWKDRINSSSVFDDAGVRAFLDGYAATDLRSLQRVDKSRVLSGIPRASLVAAADSVQVRDGCGEALALADAVYVISANWSEQFVHATMLHTASKSSVAPTPQVIANGEKSAMSDPFVDGDLTDACFCCVI
;
A
#
# COMPACT_ATOMS: atom_id res chain seq x y z
N MET A 1 -14.15 -10.66 4.18
CA MET A 1 -14.45 -9.49 5.06
C MET A 1 -13.28 -9.14 5.98
N HIS A 2 -12.66 -10.10 6.67
CA HIS A 2 -11.55 -9.85 7.61
C HIS A 2 -10.28 -9.21 7.02
N MET A 3 -9.87 -9.55 5.79
CA MET A 3 -8.71 -8.92 5.15
C MET A 3 -8.94 -7.46 4.70
N ARG A 4 -10.20 -7.02 4.57
CA ARG A 4 -10.50 -5.62 4.19
C ARG A 4 -10.23 -4.64 5.33
N LEU A 5 -10.38 -5.09 6.58
CA LEU A 5 -10.09 -4.29 7.77
C LEU A 5 -8.57 -4.13 8.02
N PHE A 6 -7.76 -5.12 7.59
CA PHE A 6 -6.29 -5.06 7.59
C PHE A 6 -5.76 -3.84 6.83
N ARG A 7 -6.41 -3.50 5.72
CA ARG A 7 -5.91 -2.52 4.74
C ARG A 7 -6.25 -1.07 5.03
N ALA A 8 -7.35 -0.80 5.72
CA ALA A 8 -7.76 0.58 5.99
C ALA A 8 -6.73 1.32 6.90
N ALA A 9 -5.94 0.58 7.69
CA ALA A 9 -4.93 1.11 8.63
C ALA A 9 -3.65 1.58 7.96
N THR A 10 -3.04 0.68 7.21
CA THR A 10 -1.80 0.95 6.49
C THR A 10 -2.03 2.08 5.48
N LYS A 11 -3.23 2.13 4.89
CA LYS A 11 -3.67 3.14 3.91
C LYS A 11 -3.93 4.52 4.53
N ALA A 12 -4.65 4.61 5.66
CA ALA A 12 -4.89 5.90 6.33
C ALA A 12 -3.59 6.53 6.86
N ALA A 13 -2.67 5.71 7.37
CA ALA A 13 -1.38 6.17 7.87
C ALA A 13 -0.45 6.65 6.73
N ALA A 14 -0.42 5.97 5.57
CA ALA A 14 0.34 6.42 4.41
C ALA A 14 -0.19 7.76 3.83
N ILE A 15 -1.53 7.90 3.71
CA ILE A 15 -2.17 9.11 3.15
C ILE A 15 -2.02 10.31 4.09
N ALA A 16 -2.22 10.15 5.40
CA ALA A 16 -2.05 11.23 6.37
C ALA A 16 -0.61 11.75 6.44
N ARG A 17 0.38 10.95 6.02
CA ARG A 17 1.80 11.31 6.03
C ARG A 17 2.28 11.88 4.71
N GLY A 18 1.74 11.44 3.57
CA GLY A 18 1.99 12.05 2.25
C GLY A 18 1.43 13.47 2.09
N ALA A 19 0.32 13.80 2.76
CA ALA A 19 -0.26 15.14 2.74
C ALA A 19 0.67 16.24 3.31
N ARG A 20 1.69 15.89 4.10
CA ARG A 20 2.67 16.84 4.67
C ARG A 20 3.73 17.30 3.67
N GLY A 21 3.92 16.62 2.54
CA GLY A 21 4.87 17.00 1.49
C GLY A 21 4.32 18.00 0.46
N LEU A 22 3.01 18.25 0.44
CA LEU A 22 2.33 19.03 -0.62
C LEU A 22 1.79 20.39 -0.15
N GLN A 23 2.08 20.80 1.08
CA GLN A 23 1.50 22.00 1.66
C GLN A 23 2.34 23.26 1.40
N ARG A 24 2.48 23.65 0.14
CA ARG A 24 2.83 25.03 -0.26
C ARG A 24 2.30 25.37 -1.66
N ALA A 25 1.07 25.89 -1.70
CA ALA A 25 0.67 26.90 -2.68
C ALA A 25 -0.58 27.63 -2.16
N SER A 26 -0.35 28.84 -1.65
CA SER A 26 -1.38 29.79 -1.22
C SER A 26 -2.19 30.26 -2.44
N CYS A 27 -3.49 30.44 -2.29
CA CYS A 27 -4.34 31.03 -3.32
C CYS A 27 -5.03 32.29 -2.77
N SER A 28 -4.61 33.45 -3.27
CA SER A 28 -5.31 34.73 -3.11
C SER A 28 -5.54 35.36 -4.51
N HIS A 29 -6.82 35.45 -4.88
CA HIS A 29 -7.48 36.40 -5.79
C HIS A 29 -6.66 37.20 -6.84
N HIS A 30 -6.90 36.98 -8.14
CA HIS A 30 -7.74 37.85 -8.99
C HIS A 30 -7.59 37.56 -10.52
N ARG A 31 -8.76 37.48 -11.18
CA ARG A 31 -9.15 37.87 -12.55
C ARG A 31 -8.43 37.29 -13.79
N CYS A 32 -9.30 36.93 -14.73
CA CYS A 32 -9.05 36.34 -16.04
C CYS A 32 -8.21 37.22 -16.98
N PHE A 33 -7.33 36.57 -17.74
CA PHE A 33 -7.04 36.92 -19.11
C PHE A 33 -6.94 35.62 -19.93
N ALA A 34 -7.72 35.56 -21.02
CA ALA A 34 -7.63 34.50 -22.00
C ALA A 34 -6.29 34.65 -22.74
N ALA A 35 -5.37 33.73 -22.48
CA ALA A 35 -4.28 33.41 -23.38
C ALA A 35 -4.41 31.93 -23.69
N THR A 36 -4.70 31.61 -24.95
CA THR A 36 -4.49 30.28 -25.51
C THR A 36 -2.99 30.04 -25.56
N VAL A 37 -2.40 29.79 -24.39
CA VAL A 37 -1.10 29.14 -24.30
C VAL A 37 -1.43 27.67 -24.46
N MET A 38 -0.87 27.03 -25.48
CA MET A 38 -0.68 25.59 -25.46
C MET A 38 0.30 25.27 -24.33
N SER A 39 -0.12 25.47 -23.08
CA SER A 39 0.61 25.01 -21.93
C SER A 39 0.45 23.51 -21.96
N ASN A 40 1.54 22.79 -22.25
CA ASN A 40 1.60 21.39 -21.87
C ASN A 40 1.09 21.31 -20.42
N PRO A 41 0.14 20.41 -20.11
CA PRO A 41 -0.35 20.27 -18.75
C PRO A 41 0.87 20.10 -17.84
N ALA A 42 0.83 20.77 -16.68
CA ALA A 42 1.90 20.62 -15.70
C ALA A 42 2.07 19.13 -15.40
N PRO A 43 3.32 18.63 -15.30
CA PRO A 43 3.55 17.22 -15.07
C PRO A 43 2.84 16.79 -13.77
N PHE A 44 2.16 15.66 -13.79
CA PHE A 44 1.44 15.15 -12.64
C PHE A 44 1.89 13.73 -12.26
N VAL A 45 1.91 13.52 -10.95
CA VAL A 45 2.31 12.26 -10.33
C VAL A 45 1.06 11.52 -9.87
N LEU A 46 0.95 10.24 -10.25
CA LEU A 46 -0.11 9.37 -9.79
C LEU A 46 0.40 8.42 -8.71
N CYS A 47 -0.18 8.50 -7.52
CA CYS A 47 0.02 7.50 -6.47
C CYS A 47 -1.22 6.61 -6.39
N ALA A 48 -1.04 5.31 -6.65
CA ALA A 48 -2.13 4.35 -6.66
C ALA A 48 -1.86 3.23 -5.67
N ASP A 49 -2.88 2.88 -4.89
CA ASP A 49 -2.88 1.64 -4.11
C ASP A 49 -2.88 0.43 -5.06
N PHE A 50 -2.24 -0.66 -4.68
CA PHE A 50 -2.13 -1.85 -5.54
C PHE A 50 -3.39 -2.72 -5.44
N ASP A 51 -3.62 -3.33 -4.29
CA ASP A 51 -4.67 -4.33 -4.11
C ASP A 51 -6.08 -3.70 -4.12
N GLU A 52 -6.98 -4.27 -4.92
CA GLU A 52 -8.37 -3.81 -5.11
C GLU A 52 -8.51 -2.39 -5.68
N THR A 53 -7.42 -1.66 -5.94
CA THR A 53 -7.40 -0.36 -6.63
C THR A 53 -6.85 -0.51 -8.05
N ILE A 54 -5.66 -1.09 -8.23
CA ILE A 54 -5.13 -1.50 -9.53
C ILE A 54 -5.66 -2.90 -9.88
N THR A 55 -5.57 -3.84 -8.93
CA THR A 55 -6.04 -5.21 -9.13
C THR A 55 -7.55 -5.33 -8.90
N GLN A 56 -8.18 -6.33 -9.50
CA GLN A 56 -9.61 -6.62 -9.28
C GLN A 56 -9.86 -7.28 -7.92
N ARG A 57 -8.86 -7.99 -7.40
CA ARG A 57 -8.92 -8.75 -6.16
C ARG A 57 -7.65 -8.54 -5.37
N ASP A 58 -7.77 -8.72 -4.06
CA ASP A 58 -6.61 -8.87 -3.21
C ASP A 58 -5.69 -9.98 -3.70
N THR A 59 -4.39 -9.71 -3.64
CA THR A 59 -3.32 -10.63 -4.04
C THR A 59 -2.53 -11.21 -2.88
N ILE A 60 -2.75 -10.75 -1.64
CA ILE A 60 -2.08 -11.31 -0.45
C ILE A 60 -2.44 -12.78 -0.25
N ALA A 61 -3.70 -13.16 -0.47
CA ALA A 61 -4.12 -14.56 -0.38
C ALA A 61 -3.31 -15.47 -1.33
N LEU A 62 -2.94 -14.98 -2.51
CA LEU A 62 -2.15 -15.72 -3.48
C LEU A 62 -0.74 -16.02 -2.95
N LEU A 63 -0.13 -15.13 -2.15
CA LEU A 63 1.16 -15.42 -1.52
C LEU A 63 1.08 -16.61 -0.54
N PHE A 64 -0.01 -16.73 0.22
CA PHE A 64 -0.21 -17.89 1.10
C PHE A 64 -0.43 -19.17 0.30
N GLU A 65 -1.13 -19.09 -0.83
CA GLU A 65 -1.30 -20.23 -1.74
C GLU A 65 0.04 -20.67 -2.35
N LEU A 66 0.90 -19.72 -2.73
CA LEU A 66 2.22 -20.01 -3.27
C LEU A 66 3.18 -20.58 -2.21
N ALA A 67 3.07 -20.14 -0.96
CA ALA A 67 3.82 -20.72 0.16
C ALA A 67 3.35 -22.15 0.48
N ALA A 68 2.10 -22.49 0.15
CA ALA A 68 1.48 -23.77 0.44
C ALA A 68 1.72 -24.82 -0.65
N ASN A 69 2.81 -25.61 -0.53
CA ASN A 69 2.92 -26.86 -1.29
C ASN A 69 2.00 -27.96 -0.71
N ALA A 70 1.79 -29.04 -1.46
CA ALA A 70 0.86 -30.11 -1.09
C ALA A 70 1.10 -30.69 0.32
N ASN A 71 2.36 -30.76 0.76
CA ASN A 71 2.75 -31.35 2.05
C ASN A 71 2.54 -30.41 3.24
N ILE A 72 2.54 -29.08 3.02
CA ILE A 72 2.46 -28.08 4.11
C ILE A 72 1.22 -27.20 4.04
N ARG A 73 0.34 -27.41 3.05
CA ARG A 73 -0.85 -26.57 2.81
C ARG A 73 -1.73 -26.39 4.03
N ALA A 74 -2.06 -27.50 4.72
CA ALA A 74 -2.91 -27.44 5.91
C ALA A 74 -2.28 -26.57 7.02
N ARG A 75 -0.96 -26.67 7.20
CA ARG A 75 -0.20 -25.86 8.17
C ARG A 75 -0.21 -24.38 7.80
N VAL A 76 0.07 -24.05 6.53
CA VAL A 76 0.07 -22.64 6.05
C VAL A 76 -1.33 -22.03 6.19
N GLN A 77 -2.39 -22.76 5.83
CA GLN A 77 -3.77 -22.31 5.98
C GLN A 77 -4.14 -22.09 7.46
N GLN A 78 -3.75 -23.01 8.34
CA GLN A 78 -3.96 -22.85 9.78
C GLN A 78 -3.24 -21.61 10.32
N GLN A 79 -1.97 -21.39 9.93
CA GLN A 79 -1.21 -20.21 10.33
C GLN A 79 -1.85 -18.92 9.80
N GLN A 80 -2.30 -18.91 8.55
CA GLN A 80 -3.03 -17.77 7.96
C GLN A 80 -4.28 -17.44 8.78
N GLN A 81 -5.10 -18.45 9.11
CA GLN A 81 -6.31 -18.25 9.93
C GLN A 81 -5.97 -17.72 11.33
N GLN A 82 -4.90 -18.22 11.95
CA GLN A 82 -4.43 -17.73 13.26
C GLN A 82 -4.00 -16.26 13.19
N LEU A 83 -3.20 -15.88 12.18
CA LEU A 83 -2.73 -14.51 11.98
C LEU A 83 -3.91 -13.54 11.76
N VAL A 84 -4.88 -13.93 10.91
CA VAL A 84 -6.10 -13.15 10.66
C VAL A 84 -6.97 -13.03 11.91
N GLY A 85 -7.11 -14.11 12.67
CA GLY A 85 -7.87 -14.14 13.92
C GLY A 85 -7.27 -13.22 14.99
N GLN A 86 -5.95 -13.27 15.17
CA GLN A 86 -5.23 -12.40 16.10
C GLN A 86 -5.37 -10.92 15.71
N TYR A 87 -5.17 -10.59 14.44
CA TYR A 87 -5.39 -9.23 13.94
C TYR A 87 -6.81 -8.74 14.24
N THR A 88 -7.82 -9.52 13.85
CA THR A 88 -9.22 -9.15 14.01
C THR A 88 -9.54 -8.91 15.48
N SER A 89 -9.08 -9.79 16.37
CA SER A 89 -9.28 -9.66 17.81
C SER A 89 -8.66 -8.38 18.38
N GLU A 90 -7.39 -8.11 18.06
CA GLU A 90 -6.69 -6.93 18.54
C GLU A 90 -7.30 -5.63 17.99
N LEU A 91 -7.66 -5.61 16.71
CA LEU A 91 -8.32 -4.48 16.09
C LEU A 91 -9.68 -4.22 16.74
N ASN A 92 -10.51 -5.25 16.90
CA ASN A 92 -11.82 -5.09 17.52
C ASN A 92 -11.69 -4.58 18.96
N ALA A 93 -10.70 -5.07 19.71
CA ALA A 93 -10.42 -4.58 21.06
C ALA A 93 -9.98 -3.10 21.06
N PHE A 94 -9.16 -2.69 20.09
CA PHE A 94 -8.77 -1.29 19.92
C PHE A 94 -9.95 -0.39 19.54
N LEU A 95 -10.77 -0.81 18.57
CA LEU A 95 -11.95 -0.07 18.13
C LEU A 95 -12.98 0.07 19.25
N ALA A 96 -13.24 -1.00 20.01
CA ALA A 96 -14.17 -0.96 21.15
C ALA A 96 -13.71 0.05 22.22
N ARG A 97 -12.41 0.10 22.56
CA ARG A 97 -11.87 1.11 23.48
C ARG A 97 -11.97 2.53 22.90
N SER A 98 -11.69 2.68 21.61
CA SER A 98 -11.74 3.98 20.94
C SER A 98 -13.17 4.52 20.87
N ASP A 99 -14.16 3.66 20.58
CA ASP A 99 -15.57 4.03 20.50
C ASP A 99 -16.10 4.60 21.82
N ILE A 100 -15.69 4.02 22.96
CA ILE A 100 -16.02 4.55 24.30
C ILE A 100 -15.47 5.99 24.44
N VAL A 101 -14.20 6.20 24.12
CA VAL A 101 -13.55 7.51 24.23
C VAL A 101 -14.22 8.55 23.32
N TRP A 102 -14.60 8.16 22.10
CA TRP A 102 -15.23 9.07 21.13
C TRP A 102 -16.68 9.41 21.50
N LYS A 103 -17.46 8.45 22.01
CA LYS A 103 -18.84 8.70 22.48
C LYS A 103 -18.90 9.71 23.62
N ASP A 104 -17.94 9.67 24.55
CA ASP A 104 -17.86 10.65 25.64
C ASP A 104 -17.47 12.05 25.14
N ARG A 105 -16.67 12.14 24.07
CA ARG A 105 -16.20 13.42 23.49
C ARG A 105 -17.21 14.10 22.57
N ILE A 106 -17.95 13.35 21.75
CA ILE A 106 -18.98 13.91 20.85
C ILE A 106 -20.09 14.60 21.65
N ASN A 107 -20.40 14.09 22.85
CA ASN A 107 -21.41 14.68 23.72
C ASN A 107 -20.93 15.93 24.48
N SER A 108 -19.64 16.31 24.39
CA SER A 108 -19.04 17.36 25.23
C SER A 108 -18.41 18.54 24.47
N SER A 109 -18.27 18.50 23.14
CA SER A 109 -17.68 19.62 22.37
C SER A 109 -18.13 19.68 20.91
N SER A 110 -18.32 20.89 20.38
CA SER A 110 -18.58 21.15 18.95
C SER A 110 -17.30 21.43 18.13
N VAL A 111 -16.12 21.34 18.75
CA VAL A 111 -14.82 21.65 18.14
C VAL A 111 -14.14 20.37 17.65
N PHE A 112 -13.51 20.44 16.47
CA PHE A 112 -12.72 19.34 15.91
C PHE A 112 -11.56 18.95 16.84
N ASP A 113 -11.55 17.68 17.26
CA ASP A 113 -10.54 17.12 18.16
C ASP A 113 -9.37 16.51 17.40
N ASP A 114 -8.49 17.39 16.93
CA ASP A 114 -7.27 17.03 16.19
C ASP A 114 -6.34 16.11 17.00
N ALA A 115 -6.24 16.30 18.32
CA ALA A 115 -5.44 15.44 19.19
C ALA A 115 -6.04 14.03 19.32
N GLY A 116 -7.37 13.92 19.44
CA GLY A 116 -8.09 12.64 19.45
C GLY A 116 -7.95 11.88 18.13
N VAL A 117 -8.04 12.57 16.99
CA VAL A 117 -7.81 11.96 15.67
C VAL A 117 -6.39 11.41 15.57
N ARG A 118 -5.37 12.18 15.99
CA ARG A 118 -3.98 11.69 16.00
C ARG A 118 -3.81 10.46 16.88
N ALA A 119 -4.29 10.51 18.12
CA ALA A 119 -4.20 9.38 19.06
C ALA A 119 -4.89 8.12 18.51
N PHE A 120 -6.03 8.28 17.83
CA PHE A 120 -6.70 7.17 17.16
C PHE A 120 -5.85 6.59 16.03
N LEU A 121 -5.33 7.44 15.14
CA LEU A 121 -4.48 6.99 14.03
C LEU A 121 -3.22 6.28 14.53
N ASP A 122 -2.58 6.79 15.57
CA ASP A 122 -1.38 6.18 16.17
C ASP A 122 -1.70 4.82 16.79
N GLY A 123 -2.82 4.70 17.53
CA GLY A 123 -3.26 3.44 18.12
C GLY A 123 -3.64 2.39 17.08
N TYR A 124 -4.25 2.82 15.98
CA TYR A 124 -4.60 1.96 14.85
C TYR A 124 -3.34 1.48 14.12
N ALA A 125 -2.42 2.39 13.79
CA ALA A 125 -1.14 2.08 13.16
C ALA A 125 -0.29 1.12 14.01
N ALA A 126 -0.25 1.32 15.34
CA ALA A 126 0.45 0.42 16.24
C ALA A 126 -0.16 -1.00 16.24
N THR A 127 -1.50 -1.10 16.11
CA THR A 127 -2.20 -2.40 16.00
C THR A 127 -1.89 -3.10 14.69
N ASP A 128 -1.84 -2.36 13.60
CA ASP A 128 -1.47 -2.88 12.29
C ASP A 128 -0.02 -3.38 12.26
N LEU A 129 0.92 -2.55 12.77
CA LEU A 129 2.35 -2.88 12.82
C LEU A 129 2.63 -4.16 13.59
N ARG A 130 1.98 -4.36 14.75
CA ARG A 130 2.13 -5.62 15.52
C ARG A 130 1.71 -6.84 14.70
N SER A 131 0.70 -6.69 13.85
CA SER A 131 0.25 -7.78 13.00
C SER A 131 1.20 -8.06 11.84
N LEU A 132 1.75 -7.02 11.22
CA LEU A 132 2.81 -7.17 10.22
C LEU A 132 4.02 -7.90 10.81
N GLN A 133 4.46 -7.51 12.01
CA GLN A 133 5.56 -8.16 12.73
C GLN A 133 5.27 -9.64 13.03
N ARG A 134 4.02 -10.04 13.28
CA ARG A 134 3.66 -11.45 13.48
C ARG A 134 3.78 -12.26 12.19
N VAL A 135 3.34 -11.71 11.06
CA VAL A 135 3.49 -12.35 9.76
C VAL A 135 4.97 -12.57 9.46
N ASP A 136 5.78 -11.53 9.62
CA ASP A 136 7.23 -11.60 9.43
C ASP A 136 7.89 -12.66 10.34
N LYS A 137 7.66 -12.58 11.65
CA LYS A 137 8.18 -13.56 12.64
C LYS A 137 7.75 -15.00 12.35
N SER A 138 6.56 -15.21 11.81
CA SER A 138 6.06 -16.55 11.51
C SER A 138 6.81 -17.21 10.35
N ARG A 139 7.46 -16.42 9.49
CA ARG A 139 8.08 -16.87 8.23
C ARG A 139 7.15 -17.71 7.36
N VAL A 140 5.83 -17.55 7.49
CA VAL A 140 4.83 -18.36 6.78
C VAL A 140 4.91 -18.19 5.27
N LEU A 141 5.40 -17.04 4.80
CA LEU A 141 5.62 -16.74 3.38
C LEU A 141 7.06 -16.99 2.92
N SER A 142 7.92 -17.59 3.76
CA SER A 142 9.31 -17.86 3.40
C SER A 142 9.43 -19.02 2.43
N GLY A 143 10.45 -18.97 1.56
CA GLY A 143 10.77 -20.06 0.63
C GLY A 143 9.94 -20.09 -0.64
N ILE A 144 9.10 -19.09 -0.92
CA ILE A 144 8.42 -18.97 -2.22
C ILE A 144 9.48 -18.70 -3.30
N PRO A 145 9.63 -19.56 -4.32
CA PRO A 145 10.59 -19.32 -5.39
C PRO A 145 10.22 -18.09 -6.22
N ARG A 146 11.21 -17.31 -6.65
CA ARG A 146 11.00 -16.14 -7.53
C ARG A 146 10.22 -16.49 -8.79
N ALA A 147 10.53 -17.63 -9.42
CA ALA A 147 9.82 -18.11 -10.60
C ALA A 147 8.31 -18.30 -10.33
N SER A 148 7.95 -18.78 -9.13
CA SER A 148 6.55 -18.93 -8.73
C SER A 148 5.87 -17.59 -8.53
N LEU A 149 6.56 -16.57 -7.99
CA LEU A 149 6.02 -15.21 -7.87
C LEU A 149 5.75 -14.60 -9.25
N VAL A 150 6.68 -14.73 -10.18
CA VAL A 150 6.53 -14.22 -11.56
C VAL A 150 5.38 -14.92 -12.28
N ALA A 151 5.32 -16.25 -12.23
CA ALA A 151 4.23 -17.01 -12.85
C ALA A 151 2.87 -16.70 -12.21
N ALA A 152 2.82 -16.43 -10.91
CA ALA A 152 1.60 -16.04 -10.24
C ALA A 152 1.15 -14.62 -10.64
N ALA A 153 2.08 -13.71 -10.90
CA ALA A 153 1.78 -12.36 -11.36
C ALA A 153 1.02 -12.36 -12.69
N ASP A 154 1.25 -13.34 -13.58
CA ASP A 154 0.47 -13.53 -14.82
C ASP A 154 -1.01 -13.79 -14.58
N SER A 155 -1.35 -14.38 -13.43
CA SER A 155 -2.74 -14.69 -13.07
C SER A 155 -3.50 -13.52 -12.46
N VAL A 156 -2.80 -12.42 -12.12
CA VAL A 156 -3.43 -11.26 -11.49
C VAL A 156 -4.26 -10.49 -12.51
N GLN A 157 -5.54 -10.37 -12.22
CA GLN A 157 -6.46 -9.56 -13.01
C GLN A 157 -6.37 -8.11 -12.56
N VAL A 158 -5.99 -7.24 -13.49
CA VAL A 158 -6.02 -5.78 -13.32
C VAL A 158 -7.40 -5.25 -13.70
N ARG A 159 -7.83 -4.15 -13.08
CA ARG A 159 -9.10 -3.50 -13.42
C ARG A 159 -9.04 -2.88 -14.81
N ASP A 160 -10.15 -2.94 -15.52
CA ASP A 160 -10.31 -2.32 -16.84
C ASP A 160 -10.00 -0.82 -16.76
N GLY A 161 -9.31 -0.28 -17.77
CA GLY A 161 -8.94 1.13 -17.84
C GLY A 161 -7.73 1.53 -16.97
N CYS A 162 -7.17 0.60 -16.18
CA CYS A 162 -6.07 0.93 -15.27
C CYS A 162 -4.78 1.23 -16.03
N GLY A 163 -4.42 0.43 -17.04
CA GLY A 163 -3.21 0.67 -17.83
C GLY A 163 -3.23 2.03 -18.53
N GLU A 164 -4.39 2.39 -19.08
CA GLU A 164 -4.64 3.69 -19.70
C GLU A 164 -4.52 4.83 -18.68
N ALA A 165 -5.13 4.69 -17.51
CA ALA A 165 -5.02 5.70 -16.45
C ALA A 165 -3.58 5.89 -15.95
N LEU A 166 -2.82 4.81 -15.82
CA LEU A 166 -1.41 4.86 -15.43
C LEU A 166 -0.55 5.52 -16.53
N ALA A 167 -0.86 5.28 -17.80
CA ALA A 167 -0.15 5.85 -18.94
C ALA A 167 -0.36 7.36 -19.13
N LEU A 168 -1.39 7.94 -18.52
CA LEU A 168 -1.63 9.39 -18.58
C LEU A 168 -0.68 10.18 -17.68
N ALA A 169 -0.09 9.57 -16.65
CA ALA A 169 0.74 10.24 -15.66
C ALA A 169 2.20 10.36 -16.11
N ASP A 170 2.87 11.43 -15.73
CA ASP A 170 4.31 11.62 -15.97
C ASP A 170 5.16 10.72 -15.05
N ALA A 171 4.63 10.38 -13.87
CA ALA A 171 5.22 9.42 -12.95
C ALA A 171 4.14 8.64 -12.18
N VAL A 172 4.40 7.36 -11.92
CA VAL A 172 3.49 6.47 -11.18
C VAL A 172 4.20 5.84 -9.99
N TYR A 173 3.58 5.96 -8.81
CA TYR A 173 3.96 5.28 -7.58
C TYR A 173 2.86 4.30 -7.17
N VAL A 174 3.22 3.03 -7.07
CA VAL A 174 2.33 1.97 -6.61
C VAL A 174 2.61 1.71 -5.13
N ILE A 175 1.63 2.02 -4.29
CA ILE A 175 1.69 1.80 -2.85
C ILE A 175 1.03 0.45 -2.56
N SER A 176 1.74 -0.45 -1.88
CA SER A 176 1.23 -1.81 -1.65
C SER A 176 1.46 -2.28 -0.23
N ALA A 177 0.42 -2.87 0.36
CA ALA A 177 0.53 -3.64 1.60
C ALA A 177 1.00 -5.09 1.36
N ASN A 178 1.17 -5.48 0.09
CA ASN A 178 1.62 -6.81 -0.29
C ASN A 178 3.05 -7.08 0.27
N TRP A 179 3.27 -8.30 0.76
CA TRP A 179 4.54 -8.71 1.39
C TRP A 179 5.60 -9.19 0.41
N SER A 180 5.41 -9.00 -0.90
CA SER A 180 6.39 -9.31 -1.93
C SER A 180 6.48 -8.20 -2.97
N GLU A 181 7.52 -7.36 -2.85
CA GLU A 181 7.83 -6.32 -3.84
C GLU A 181 8.04 -6.92 -5.24
N GLN A 182 8.75 -8.06 -5.32
CA GLN A 182 9.01 -8.75 -6.59
C GLN A 182 7.71 -9.19 -7.28
N PHE A 183 6.71 -9.64 -6.52
CA PHE A 183 5.41 -10.02 -7.05
C PHE A 183 4.62 -8.81 -7.57
N VAL A 184 4.61 -7.72 -6.81
CA VAL A 184 3.95 -6.46 -7.24
C VAL A 184 4.62 -5.93 -8.50
N HIS A 185 5.96 -5.87 -8.52
CA HIS A 185 6.72 -5.41 -9.67
C HIS A 185 6.47 -6.28 -10.91
N ALA A 186 6.50 -7.61 -10.77
CA ALA A 186 6.16 -8.51 -11.87
C ALA A 186 4.74 -8.27 -12.41
N THR A 187 3.76 -8.04 -11.53
CA THR A 187 2.39 -7.72 -11.93
C THR A 187 2.31 -6.39 -12.69
N MET A 188 3.01 -5.37 -12.21
CA MET A 188 3.03 -4.06 -12.87
C MET A 188 3.73 -4.11 -14.23
N LEU A 189 4.83 -4.86 -14.36
CA LEU A 189 5.50 -5.08 -15.65
C LEU A 189 4.57 -5.76 -16.67
N HIS A 190 3.82 -6.78 -16.25
CA HIS A 190 2.84 -7.44 -17.12
C HIS A 190 1.67 -6.53 -17.52
N THR A 191 1.37 -5.52 -16.70
CA THR A 191 0.35 -4.52 -17.01
C THR A 191 0.89 -3.49 -18.00
N ALA A 192 2.11 -3.00 -17.78
CA ALA A 192 2.79 -2.04 -18.63
C ALA A 192 3.11 -2.63 -20.02
N SER A 193 3.51 -3.90 -20.12
CA SER A 193 3.76 -4.55 -21.42
C SER A 193 2.51 -4.63 -22.31
N LYS A 194 1.31 -4.57 -21.71
CA LYS A 194 0.03 -4.51 -22.43
C LYS A 194 -0.39 -3.07 -22.81
N SER A 195 0.25 -2.05 -22.23
CA SER A 195 0.01 -0.63 -22.50
C SER A 195 1.25 0.02 -23.10
N SER A 196 1.27 0.19 -24.43
CA SER A 196 2.44 0.63 -25.21
C SER A 196 3.10 1.98 -24.84
N VAL A 197 2.60 2.70 -23.84
CA VAL A 197 3.02 4.09 -23.50
C VAL A 197 3.16 4.32 -21.98
N ALA A 198 2.94 3.32 -21.12
CA ALA A 198 2.91 3.57 -19.67
C ALA A 198 4.33 3.76 -19.08
N PRO A 199 4.55 4.74 -18.18
CA PRO A 199 5.76 4.81 -17.38
C PRO A 199 5.88 3.58 -16.49
N THR A 200 7.11 3.08 -16.30
CA THR A 200 7.37 1.97 -15.38
C THR A 200 7.01 2.39 -13.95
N PRO A 201 6.03 1.75 -13.29
CA PRO A 201 5.63 2.15 -11.96
C PRO A 201 6.70 1.86 -10.91
N GLN A 202 6.98 2.83 -10.03
CA GLN A 202 7.83 2.60 -8.86
C GLN A 202 6.99 1.96 -7.74
N VAL A 203 7.45 0.83 -7.22
CA VAL A 203 6.70 0.07 -6.20
C VAL A 203 7.22 0.42 -4.81
N ILE A 204 6.31 0.76 -3.90
CA ILE A 204 6.57 0.95 -2.47
C ILE A 204 5.77 -0.12 -1.74
N ALA A 205 6.46 -1.17 -1.29
CA ALA A 205 5.88 -2.32 -0.58
C ALA A 205 6.34 -2.40 0.88
N ASN A 206 5.71 -3.28 1.67
CA ASN A 206 6.09 -3.53 3.06
C ASN A 206 7.47 -4.23 3.12
N GLY A 207 8.53 -3.48 3.40
CA GLY A 207 9.86 -4.03 3.67
C GLY A 207 10.76 -3.04 4.43
N GLU A 208 11.36 -3.48 5.53
CA GLU A 208 12.62 -2.86 5.98
C GLU A 208 13.70 -3.16 4.94
N LYS A 209 14.67 -2.25 4.79
CA LYS A 209 15.91 -2.51 4.05
C LYS A 209 16.50 -3.84 4.53
N SER A 210 16.26 -4.93 3.81
CA SER A 210 17.18 -6.05 3.85
C SER A 210 18.44 -5.52 3.19
N ALA A 211 19.47 -5.26 3.98
CA ALA A 211 20.81 -5.00 3.49
C ALA A 211 21.35 -6.29 2.85
N MET A 212 20.81 -6.63 1.69
CA MET A 212 21.42 -7.54 0.75
C MET A 212 21.67 -6.70 -0.48
N SER A 213 22.88 -6.17 -0.55
CA SER A 213 23.44 -5.50 -1.72
C SER A 213 23.07 -6.29 -2.96
N ASP A 214 22.28 -5.67 -3.83
CA ASP A 214 22.04 -6.15 -5.19
C ASP A 214 23.35 -5.97 -5.98
N PRO A 215 24.02 -7.03 -6.46
CA PRO A 215 25.31 -6.88 -7.11
C PRO A 215 25.21 -6.42 -8.58
N PHE A 216 24.05 -5.94 -9.04
CA PHE A 216 23.89 -5.51 -10.43
C PHE A 216 23.06 -4.23 -10.57
N VAL A 217 23.62 -3.11 -10.10
CA VAL A 217 23.35 -1.79 -10.70
C VAL A 217 24.68 -1.04 -10.79
N ASP A 218 25.37 -1.19 -11.93
CA ASP A 218 26.37 -0.22 -12.35
C ASP A 218 25.65 1.06 -12.78
N GLY A 219 26.06 2.19 -12.22
CA GLY A 219 25.85 3.51 -12.82
C GLY A 219 24.74 4.35 -12.21
N ASP A 220 25.11 5.06 -11.15
CA ASP A 220 24.82 6.48 -10.92
C ASP A 220 23.42 7.01 -11.30
N LEU A 221 22.52 7.02 -10.31
CA LEU A 221 21.45 8.01 -10.19
C LEU A 221 21.12 8.21 -8.69
N THR A 222 21.79 9.20 -8.12
CA THR A 222 21.37 10.10 -7.03
C THR A 222 20.41 9.56 -5.95
N ASP A 223 20.93 9.53 -4.73
CA ASP A 223 20.25 9.61 -3.44
C ASP A 223 18.79 10.13 -3.49
N ALA A 224 17.84 9.21 -3.36
CA ALA A 224 16.50 9.50 -2.85
C ALA A 224 16.12 8.42 -1.84
N CYS A 225 16.64 8.60 -0.64
CA CYS A 225 16.29 7.84 0.54
C CYS A 225 14.83 8.17 0.95
N PHE A 226 13.90 7.23 0.76
CA PHE A 226 12.60 7.25 1.45
C PHE A 226 12.30 5.86 2.02
N CYS A 227 13.08 5.51 3.05
CA CYS A 227 12.68 4.49 4.03
C CYS A 227 11.33 4.87 4.65
N CYS A 228 10.57 3.85 5.09
CA CYS A 228 9.56 3.91 6.15
C CYS A 228 9.14 5.34 6.52
N VAL A 229 8.05 5.82 5.94
CA VAL A 229 7.37 6.98 6.53
C VAL A 229 6.66 6.44 7.77
N ILE A 230 7.40 6.48 8.89
CA ILE A 230 7.09 6.02 10.26
C ILE A 230 5.71 6.45 10.71
#